data_AF-A0A4Q4DSH1-F1
#
_entry.id   AF-A0A4Q4DSH1-F1
#
_cell.length_a   1.000
_cell.length_b   1.000
_cell.length_c   1.000
_cell.angle_alpha   90.00
_cell.angle_beta   90.00
_cell.angle_gamma   90.00
#
_symmetry.space_group_name_H-M   'P 1'
#
loop_
_entity.id
_entity.type
_entity.pdbx_description
1 polymer ?
#
loop_
_entity_poly.entity_id
_entity_poly.type
_entity_poly.pdbx_seq_one_letter_code
_entity_poly.pdbx_strand_id
1 'polypeptide(L)'
;MPEPEADWLDEVERIAAGAIERFPRHNDIFHLVSRLAEETGEVAQQINRLEGMGVKRERHGEPDVDNLTKEVLDVVRCAVTIAMHYGCVDDLRALTSEKLASYRLEGWVS
;
A
#
# COMPACT_ATOMS: atom_id res chain seq x y z
N MET A 1 29.96 6.37 -8.86
CA MET A 1 29.20 5.24 -8.31
C MET A 1 27.75 5.50 -8.66
N PRO A 2 27.04 4.61 -9.38
CA PRO A 2 25.59 4.73 -9.45
C PRO A 2 25.05 4.69 -8.02
N GLU A 3 24.09 5.55 -7.70
CA GLU A 3 23.40 5.44 -6.42
C GLU A 3 22.78 4.04 -6.33
N PRO A 4 22.82 3.39 -5.16
CA PRO A 4 22.09 2.14 -4.98
C PRO A 4 20.63 2.38 -5.38
N GLU A 5 20.08 1.47 -6.20
CA GLU A 5 18.67 1.48 -6.56
C GLU A 5 17.85 1.58 -5.26
N ALA A 6 16.98 2.59 -5.17
CA ALA A 6 16.23 2.84 -3.94
C ALA A 6 15.38 1.61 -3.62
N ASP A 7 15.38 1.17 -2.36
CA ASP A 7 14.45 0.13 -1.93
C ASP A 7 13.03 0.63 -2.19
N TRP A 8 12.14 -0.23 -2.68
CA TRP A 8 10.74 0.12 -2.90
C TRP A 8 10.10 0.70 -1.64
N LEU A 9 10.48 0.21 -0.46
CA LEU A 9 9.99 0.78 0.79
C LEU A 9 10.47 2.22 1.02
N ASP A 10 11.69 2.57 0.59
CA ASP A 10 12.18 3.96 0.64
C ASP A 10 11.35 4.88 -0.28
N GLU A 11 10.95 4.37 -1.45
CA GLU A 11 10.08 5.11 -2.37
C GLU A 11 8.68 5.34 -1.77
N VAL A 12 8.10 4.31 -1.16
CA VAL A 12 6.80 4.42 -0.47
C VAL A 12 6.89 5.36 0.73
N GLU A 13 7.97 5.28 1.52
CA GLU A 13 8.22 6.18 2.65
C GLU A 13 8.29 7.65 2.19
N ARG A 14 8.97 7.92 1.07
CA ARG A 14 9.03 9.27 0.47
C ARG A 14 7.67 9.77 0.00
N ILE A 15 6.87 8.93 -0.64
CA ILE A 15 5.50 9.29 -1.06
C ILE A 15 4.61 9.53 0.16
N ALA A 16 4.72 8.70 1.20
CA ALA A 16 4.00 8.87 2.46
C ALA A 16 4.38 10.20 3.15
N ALA A 17 5.67 10.52 3.26
CA ALA A 17 6.15 11.79 3.78
C ALA A 17 5.61 12.98 2.99
N GLY A 18 5.66 12.92 1.65
CA GLY A 18 5.11 13.96 0.78
C GLY A 18 3.59 14.12 0.93
N ALA A 19 2.86 13.03 1.17
CA ALA A 19 1.41 13.09 1.42
C ALA A 19 1.10 13.77 2.78
N ILE A 20 1.88 13.49 3.82
CA ILE A 20 1.74 14.15 5.13
C ILE A 20 1.96 15.66 4.99
N GLU A 21 3.02 16.06 4.28
CA GLU A 21 3.36 17.47 4.05
C GLU A 21 2.28 18.18 3.22
N ARG A 22 1.78 17.52 2.16
CA ARG A 22 0.76 18.07 1.26
C ARG A 22 -0.59 18.25 1.94
N PHE A 23 -0.96 17.35 2.85
CA PHE A 23 -2.25 17.36 3.53
C PHE A 23 -2.07 17.34 5.06
N PRO A 24 -1.60 18.44 5.67
CA PRO A 24 -1.15 18.45 7.06
C PRO A 24 -2.30 18.35 8.08
N ARG A 25 -3.54 18.62 7.65
CA ARG A 25 -4.75 18.42 8.44
C ARG A 25 -5.27 17.02 8.12
N HIS A 26 -5.65 16.24 9.14
CA HIS A 26 -6.13 14.84 9.04
C HIS A 26 -5.05 13.73 8.97
N ASN A 27 -3.93 13.89 9.68
CA ASN A 27 -2.90 12.84 9.79
C ASN A 27 -2.67 12.36 11.24
N ASP A 28 -3.60 12.56 12.17
CA ASP A 28 -3.52 11.79 13.41
C ASP A 28 -3.79 10.30 13.13
N ILE A 29 -3.37 9.45 14.07
CA ILE A 29 -3.39 8.00 13.88
C ILE A 29 -4.80 7.44 13.62
N PHE A 30 -5.85 8.05 14.19
CA PHE A 30 -7.22 7.58 13.97
C PHE A 30 -7.71 7.93 12.57
N HIS A 31 -7.36 9.09 12.04
CA HIS A 31 -7.60 9.41 10.63
C HIS A 31 -6.84 8.46 9.69
N LEU A 32 -5.60 8.10 10.02
CA LEU A 32 -4.82 7.16 9.22
C LEU A 32 -5.45 5.76 9.17
N VAL A 33 -5.95 5.27 10.31
CA VAL A 33 -6.65 3.99 10.38
C VAL A 33 -7.99 4.04 9.63
N SER A 34 -8.75 5.13 9.75
CA SER A 34 -9.97 5.32 8.96
C SER A 34 -9.69 5.34 7.47
N ARG A 35 -8.63 6.04 7.04
CA ARG A 35 -8.21 6.07 5.63
C ARG A 35 -7.79 4.69 5.15
N LEU A 36 -7.00 3.94 5.91
CA LEU A 36 -6.65 2.55 5.56
C LEU A 36 -7.90 1.67 5.32
N ALA A 37 -8.94 1.83 6.14
CA ALA A 37 -10.20 1.12 5.96
C ALA A 37 -10.96 1.56 4.70
N GLU A 38 -10.96 2.86 4.40
CA GLU A 38 -11.51 3.44 3.17
C GLU A 38 -10.80 2.87 1.93
N GLU A 39 -9.47 2.95 1.87
CA GLU A 39 -8.67 2.45 0.73
C GLU A 39 -8.88 0.94 0.52
N THR A 40 -9.01 0.17 1.61
CA THR A 40 -9.32 -1.28 1.53
C THR A 40 -10.71 -1.53 0.93
N GLY A 41 -11.68 -0.68 1.27
CA GLY A 41 -13.02 -0.71 0.67
C GLY A 41 -12.99 -0.37 -0.83
N GLU A 42 -12.12 0.55 -1.25
CA GLU A 42 -11.91 0.89 -2.65
C GLU A 42 -11.25 -0.26 -3.42
N VAL A 43 -10.22 -0.91 -2.87
CA VAL A 43 -9.66 -2.16 -3.41
C VAL A 43 -10.75 -3.20 -3.63
N ALA A 44 -11.58 -3.46 -2.61
CA ALA A 44 -12.68 -4.42 -2.72
C ALA A 44 -13.70 -4.01 -3.80
N GLN A 45 -13.94 -2.70 -3.97
CA GLN A 45 -14.79 -2.18 -5.03
C GLN A 45 -14.20 -2.44 -6.42
N GLN A 46 -12.90 -2.20 -6.63
CA GLN A 46 -12.24 -2.46 -7.92
C GLN A 46 -12.21 -3.95 -8.25
N ILE A 47 -11.92 -4.82 -7.27
CA ILE A 47 -11.98 -6.28 -7.45
C ILE A 47 -13.39 -6.72 -7.86
N ASN A 48 -14.44 -6.24 -7.18
CA ASN A 48 -15.82 -6.57 -7.56
C ASN A 48 -16.14 -6.18 -9.02
N ARG A 49 -15.58 -5.05 -9.50
CA ARG A 49 -15.74 -4.64 -10.89
C ARG A 49 -15.00 -5.57 -11.85
N LEU A 50 -13.73 -5.90 -11.56
CA LEU A 50 -12.88 -6.78 -12.37
C LEU A 50 -13.45 -8.20 -12.48
N GLU A 51 -13.95 -8.75 -11.37
CA GLU A 51 -14.57 -10.08 -11.29
C GLU A 51 -16.00 -10.11 -11.88
N GLY A 52 -16.50 -8.97 -12.38
CA GLY A 52 -17.83 -8.88 -12.99
C GLY A 52 -18.97 -9.11 -11.99
N MET A 53 -18.74 -8.89 -10.70
CA MET A 53 -19.75 -9.07 -9.66
C MET A 53 -20.66 -7.83 -9.52
N GLY A 54 -21.97 -8.04 -9.69
CA GLY A 54 -23.03 -7.06 -9.40
C GLY A 54 -23.52 -6.21 -10.59
N VAL A 55 -24.59 -5.44 -10.37
CA VAL A 55 -25.30 -4.59 -11.36
C VAL A 55 -24.42 -3.45 -11.91
N LYS A 56 -23.22 -3.23 -11.35
CA LYS A 56 -22.36 -2.06 -11.64
C LYS A 56 -21.55 -2.16 -12.93
N ARG A 57 -21.38 -3.35 -13.52
CA ARG A 57 -20.70 -3.52 -14.82
C ARG A 57 -21.48 -2.81 -15.95
N GLU A 58 -22.80 -2.75 -15.83
CA GLU A 58 -23.66 -2.08 -16.81
C GLU A 58 -23.63 -0.53 -16.70
N ARG A 59 -23.15 0.03 -15.58
CA ARG A 59 -23.20 1.50 -15.31
C ARG A 59 -21.88 2.24 -15.45
N HIS A 60 -20.73 1.57 -15.34
CA HIS A 60 -19.45 2.25 -15.10
C HIS A 60 -18.34 1.97 -16.13
N GLY A 61 -18.65 1.28 -17.23
CA GLY A 61 -17.68 0.99 -18.29
C GLY A 61 -16.81 -0.24 -18.02
N GLU A 62 -15.76 -0.39 -18.81
CA GLU A 62 -14.87 -1.55 -18.74
C GLU A 62 -13.96 -1.46 -17.50
N PRO A 63 -13.80 -2.55 -16.72
CA PRO A 63 -12.88 -2.58 -15.60
C PRO A 63 -11.44 -2.25 -16.02
N ASP A 64 -10.74 -1.48 -15.21
CA ASP A 64 -9.38 -0.99 -15.48
C ASP A 64 -8.46 -1.34 -14.32
N VAL A 65 -7.42 -2.12 -14.61
CA VAL A 65 -6.42 -2.57 -13.64
C VAL A 65 -5.64 -1.40 -13.06
N ASP A 66 -5.47 -0.30 -13.80
CA ASP A 66 -4.76 0.88 -13.30
C ASP A 66 -5.47 1.51 -12.10
N ASN A 67 -6.80 1.39 -12.02
CA ASN A 67 -7.54 1.86 -10.85
C ASN A 67 -7.30 0.95 -9.65
N LEU A 68 -7.27 -0.37 -9.83
CA LEU A 68 -6.89 -1.29 -8.75
C LEU A 68 -5.46 -1.02 -8.26
N THR A 69 -4.52 -0.78 -9.18
CA THR A 69 -3.13 -0.48 -8.84
C THR A 69 -3.01 0.77 -7.98
N LYS A 70 -3.81 1.81 -8.25
CA LYS A 70 -3.87 3.02 -7.41
C LYS A 70 -4.37 2.71 -6.01
N GLU A 71 -5.51 2.03 -5.86
CA GLU A 71 -6.05 1.74 -4.53
C GLU A 71 -5.11 0.84 -3.70
N VAL A 72 -4.43 -0.10 -4.36
CA VAL A 72 -3.40 -0.95 -3.71
C VAL A 72 -2.24 -0.10 -3.21
N LEU A 73 -1.75 0.86 -4.01
CA LEU A 73 -0.70 1.78 -3.56
C LEU A 73 -1.19 2.65 -2.40
N ASP A 74 -2.45 3.12 -2.42
CA ASP A 74 -3.01 3.93 -1.36
C ASP A 74 -3.11 3.15 -0.02
N VAL A 75 -3.49 1.87 -0.07
CA VAL A 75 -3.41 0.95 1.09
C VAL A 75 -1.97 0.83 1.61
N VAL A 76 -1.02 0.55 0.73
CA VAL A 76 0.40 0.39 1.08
C VAL A 76 0.97 1.67 1.71
N ARG A 77 0.68 2.83 1.10
CA ARG A 77 1.08 4.14 1.62
C ARG A 77 0.49 4.39 3.02
N CYS A 78 -0.78 4.06 3.25
CA CYS A 78 -1.40 4.23 4.56
C CYS A 78 -0.74 3.34 5.62
N ALA A 79 -0.47 2.07 5.29
CA ALA A 79 0.23 1.16 6.19
C ALA A 79 1.65 1.65 6.54
N VAL A 80 2.41 2.12 5.55
CA VAL A 80 3.75 2.70 5.78
C VAL A 80 3.66 3.98 6.60
N THR A 81 2.67 4.84 6.35
CA THR A 81 2.46 6.05 7.16
C THR A 81 2.20 5.72 8.63
N ILE A 82 1.47 4.64 8.92
CA ILE A 82 1.27 4.13 10.28
C ILE A 82 2.59 3.63 10.87
N ALA A 83 3.39 2.89 10.10
CA ALA A 83 4.71 2.44 10.56
C ALA A 83 5.65 3.62 10.87
N MET A 84 5.63 4.68 10.05
CA MET A 84 6.34 5.93 10.31
C MET A 84 5.86 6.60 11.60
N HIS A 85 4.54 6.65 11.84
CA HIS A 85 3.96 7.23 13.05
C HIS A 85 4.47 6.56 14.34
N TYR A 86 4.67 5.24 14.31
CA TYR A 86 5.18 4.47 15.46
C TYR A 86 6.70 4.25 15.43
N GLY A 87 7.41 4.73 14.41
CA GLY A 87 8.85 4.57 14.28
C GLY A 87 9.32 3.15 14.01
N CYS A 88 8.49 2.30 13.40
CA CYS A 88 8.78 0.87 13.16
C CYS A 88 9.05 0.52 11.68
N VAL A 89 9.42 1.50 10.84
CA VAL A 89 9.74 1.25 9.42
C VAL A 89 10.97 0.33 9.28
N ASP A 90 12.01 0.55 10.10
CA ASP A 90 13.20 -0.32 10.07
C ASP A 90 12.92 -1.73 10.60
N ASP A 91 12.05 -1.85 11.60
CA ASP A 91 11.57 -3.16 12.08
C ASP A 91 10.79 -3.90 10.97
N LEU A 92 10.00 -3.18 10.17
CA LEU A 92 9.30 -3.72 9.01
C LEU A 92 10.28 -4.20 7.92
N ARG A 93 11.37 -3.47 7.66
CA ARG A 93 12.46 -3.90 6.76
C ARG A 93 13.12 -5.19 7.25
N ALA A 94 13.46 -5.22 8.54
CA ALA A 94 14.09 -6.37 9.16
C ALA A 94 13.18 -7.62 9.11
N LEU A 95 11.91 -7.46 9.47
CA LEU A 95 10.92 -8.53 9.43
C LEU A 95 10.70 -9.06 8.00
N THR A 96 10.64 -8.18 7.02
CA THR A 96 10.54 -8.57 5.60
C THR A 96 11.75 -9.42 5.18
N SER A 97 12.95 -9.00 5.57
CA SER A 97 14.19 -9.73 5.25
C SER A 97 14.24 -11.10 5.93
N GLU A 98 13.82 -11.19 7.19
CA GLU A 98 13.71 -12.44 7.94
C GLU A 98 12.72 -13.41 7.27
N LYS A 99 11.53 -12.92 6.91
CA LYS A 99 10.50 -13.73 6.23
C LYS A 99 10.98 -14.23 4.87
N LEU A 100 11.63 -13.37 4.08
CA LEU A 100 12.18 -13.75 2.79
C LEU A 100 13.27 -14.82 2.94
N ALA A 101 14.15 -14.70 3.94
CA ALA A 101 15.14 -15.72 4.24
C ALA A 101 14.50 -17.06 4.63
N SER A 102 13.44 -17.04 5.46
CA SER A 102 12.65 -18.25 5.78
C SER A 102 12.09 -18.91 4.53
N TYR A 103 11.45 -18.14 3.65
CA TYR A 103 10.86 -18.67 2.41
C TYR A 103 11.91 -19.24 1.43
N ARG A 104 13.12 -18.70 1.42
CA ARG A 104 14.25 -19.28 0.66
C ARG A 104 14.71 -20.61 1.25
N LEU A 105 14.82 -20.71 2.58
CA LEU A 105 15.18 -21.96 3.25
C LEU A 105 14.14 -23.06 3.03
N GLU A 106 12.87 -22.67 2.98
CA GLU A 106 11.75 -23.58 2.73
C GLU A 106 11.56 -23.92 1.24
N GLY A 107 12.25 -23.24 0.33
CA GLY A 107 12.17 -23.47 -1.11
C GLY A 107 10.94 -22.86 -1.81
N TRP A 108 10.25 -21.92 -1.16
CA TRP A 108 9.10 -21.19 -1.75
C TRP A 108 9.52 -20.00 -2.62
N VAL A 109 10.74 -19.49 -2.42
CA VAL A 109 11.31 -18.37 -3.18
C VAL A 109 12.72 -18.73 -3.62
N SER A 110 13.01 -18.57 -4.90
CA SER A 110 14.35 -18.74 -5.49
C SER A 110 15.27 -17.56 -5.20
#